data_AF-A0A832N7W8-F1
#
_entry.id   AF-A0A832N7W8-F1
#
_cell.length_a   1.000
_cell.length_b   1.000
_cell.length_c   1.000
_cell.angle_alpha   90.00
_cell.angle_beta   90.00
_cell.angle_gamma   90.00
#
_symmetry.space_group_name_H-M   'P 1'
#
loop_
_entity.id
_entity.type
_entity.pdbx_description
1 polymer ?
#
loop_
_entity_poly.entity_id
_entity_poly.type
_entity_poly.pdbx_seq_one_letter_code
_entity_poly.pdbx_strand_id
1 'polypeptide(L)'
;MSLSRPNASIATQTRNRTGEEIAPYSGMCVTCIEGCPGLCEVGRSAFRGAEAIYPQPFGSITAAAQKDYPLDFSHLSILGRVTGAWGAEPDPDRATFQRVSTEARLGRDRGILLRMPIVIPALGSTDVARRNWEGLAIGAALAGIPLTVG
;
A
#
# COMPACT_ATOMS: atom_id res chain seq x y z
N MET A 1 -0.40 -4.56 -16.58
CA MET A 1 -1.37 -4.81 -15.49
C MET A 1 -1.80 -6.27 -15.52
N SER A 2 -0.94 -7.21 -15.14
CA SER A 2 -1.27 -8.65 -15.21
C SER A 2 -2.08 -9.16 -14.01
N LEU A 3 -1.99 -8.48 -12.87
CA LEU A 3 -2.58 -8.90 -11.59
C LEU A 3 -3.74 -8.02 -11.11
N SER A 4 -4.03 -6.95 -11.84
CA SER A 4 -5.09 -6.00 -11.47
C SER A 4 -6.42 -6.45 -12.06
N ARG A 5 -7.53 -6.14 -11.39
CA ARG A 5 -8.87 -6.19 -11.97
C ARG A 5 -9.25 -4.81 -12.48
N PRO A 6 -8.93 -4.46 -13.74
CA PRO A 6 -9.24 -3.14 -14.29
C PRO A 6 -10.74 -2.96 -14.54
N ASN A 7 -11.19 -1.70 -14.64
CA ASN A 7 -12.50 -1.28 -15.12
C ASN A 7 -13.73 -1.56 -14.24
N ALA A 8 -13.59 -2.33 -13.15
CA ALA A 8 -14.62 -2.45 -12.14
C ALA A 8 -14.04 -2.73 -10.76
N SER A 9 -14.41 -1.90 -9.79
CA SER A 9 -14.04 -2.08 -8.40
C SER A 9 -15.10 -1.50 -7.47
N ILE A 10 -15.28 -2.16 -6.31
CA ILE A 10 -16.05 -1.59 -5.21
C ILE A 10 -15.40 -0.30 -4.70
N ALA A 11 -14.07 -0.17 -4.80
CA ALA A 11 -13.35 1.04 -4.39
C ALA A 11 -13.84 2.28 -5.16
N THR A 12 -14.16 2.11 -6.44
CA THR A 12 -14.69 3.18 -7.31
C THR A 12 -16.22 3.11 -7.46
N GLN A 13 -16.88 2.19 -6.74
CA GLN A 13 -18.31 1.92 -6.84
C GLN A 13 -18.75 1.69 -8.30
N THR A 14 -17.99 0.87 -9.03
CA THR A 14 -18.19 0.56 -10.45
C THR A 14 -18.41 -0.93 -10.66
N ARG A 15 -19.14 -1.28 -11.72
CA ARG A 15 -19.38 -2.68 -12.13
C ARG A 15 -19.51 -2.84 -13.63
N ASN A 16 -19.03 -3.96 -14.16
CA ASN A 16 -19.25 -4.36 -15.55
C ASN A 16 -20.72 -4.74 -15.80
N ARG A 17 -21.20 -4.54 -17.02
CA ARG A 17 -22.56 -4.93 -17.46
C ARG A 17 -22.74 -6.44 -17.45
N THR A 18 -21.73 -7.17 -17.89
CA THR A 18 -21.77 -8.63 -18.09
C THR A 18 -21.21 -9.41 -16.89
N GLY A 19 -21.04 -8.76 -15.73
CA GLY A 19 -20.44 -9.41 -14.56
C GLY A 19 -18.97 -9.75 -14.80
N GLU A 20 -18.60 -11.02 -14.62
CA GLU A 20 -17.23 -11.51 -14.73
C GLU A 20 -16.82 -11.86 -16.18
N GLU A 21 -17.76 -11.83 -17.13
CA GLU A 21 -17.50 -12.05 -18.56
C GLU A 21 -16.80 -10.83 -19.18
N ILE A 22 -15.52 -10.67 -18.85
CA ILE A 22 -14.67 -9.52 -19.21
C ILE A 22 -13.34 -9.98 -19.82
N ALA A 23 -12.75 -9.13 -20.66
CA ALA A 23 -11.38 -9.30 -21.10
C ALA A 23 -10.43 -9.00 -19.93
N PRO A 24 -9.56 -9.93 -19.50
CA PRO A 24 -8.78 -9.78 -18.26
C PRO A 24 -7.75 -8.64 -18.30
N TYR A 25 -7.26 -8.28 -19.48
CA TYR A 25 -6.22 -7.26 -19.66
C TYR A 25 -6.77 -5.82 -19.66
N SER A 26 -8.00 -5.62 -20.16
CA SER A 26 -8.63 -4.31 -20.19
C SER A 26 -9.73 -4.17 -19.15
N GLY A 27 -10.38 -5.26 -18.73
CA GLY A 27 -11.56 -5.27 -17.87
C GLY A 27 -12.84 -4.84 -18.59
N MET A 28 -12.82 -4.74 -19.93
CA MET A 28 -14.02 -4.49 -20.73
C MET A 28 -14.89 -5.74 -20.82
N CYS A 29 -16.20 -5.57 -20.89
CA CYS A 29 -17.12 -6.68 -21.18
C CYS A 29 -16.73 -7.32 -22.52
N VAL A 30 -16.77 -8.66 -22.62
CA VAL A 30 -16.49 -9.38 -23.88
C VAL A 30 -17.40 -8.94 -25.03
N THR A 31 -18.59 -8.43 -24.69
CA THR A 31 -19.56 -7.80 -25.60
C THR A 31 -19.81 -6.35 -25.18
N CYS A 32 -18.81 -5.48 -25.36
CA CYS A 32 -19.02 -4.05 -25.18
C CYS A 32 -20.00 -3.52 -26.25
N ILE A 33 -20.92 -2.64 -25.86
CA ILE A 33 -21.98 -2.14 -26.74
C ILE A 33 -22.03 -0.62 -26.73
N GLU A 34 -22.43 -0.05 -27.86
CA GLU A 34 -22.83 1.35 -27.94
C GLU A 34 -24.06 1.59 -27.05
N GLY A 35 -24.13 2.76 -26.40
CA GLY A 35 -25.26 3.11 -25.52
C GLY A 35 -25.33 2.29 -24.22
N CYS A 36 -24.22 1.67 -23.81
CA CYS A 36 -24.17 0.88 -22.59
C CYS A 36 -24.54 1.73 -21.35
N PRO A 37 -25.57 1.35 -20.55
CA PRO A 37 -25.89 2.01 -19.28
C PRO A 37 -24.95 1.55 -18.14
N GLY A 38 -23.86 0.86 -18.48
CA GLY A 38 -22.95 0.26 -17.53
C GLY A 38 -22.20 1.30 -16.72
N LEU A 39 -22.08 1.04 -15.42
CA LEU A 39 -21.36 1.89 -14.46
C LEU A 39 -19.92 1.39 -14.27
N CYS A 40 -19.28 0.83 -15.30
CA CYS A 40 -17.86 0.48 -15.24
C CYS A 40 -17.01 1.75 -15.21
N GLU A 41 -15.71 1.65 -14.92
CA GLU A 41 -14.84 2.83 -14.85
C GLU A 41 -14.77 3.58 -16.17
N VAL A 42 -14.82 2.91 -17.33
CA VAL A 42 -14.92 3.57 -18.64
C VAL A 42 -16.20 4.40 -18.76
N GLY A 43 -17.36 3.79 -18.47
CA GLY A 43 -18.64 4.47 -18.56
C GLY A 43 -18.76 5.62 -17.57
N ARG A 44 -18.39 5.38 -16.30
CA ARG A 44 -18.44 6.41 -15.25
C ARG A 44 -17.45 7.54 -15.51
N SER A 45 -16.27 7.26 -16.06
CA SER A 45 -15.29 8.30 -16.42
C SER A 45 -15.79 9.16 -17.58
N ALA A 46 -16.54 8.60 -18.53
CA ALA A 46 -17.14 9.39 -19.62
C ALA A 46 -18.14 10.44 -19.09
N PHE A 47 -18.87 10.14 -18.03
CA PHE A 47 -19.85 11.06 -17.43
C PHE A 47 -19.28 11.96 -16.33
N ARG A 48 -18.41 11.44 -15.47
CA ARG A 48 -17.97 12.11 -14.23
C ARG A 48 -16.49 12.48 -14.21
N GLY A 49 -15.70 12.02 -15.19
CA GLY A 49 -14.30 12.37 -15.39
C GLY A 49 -13.50 12.46 -14.08
N ALA A 50 -13.13 13.69 -13.71
CA ALA A 50 -12.32 14.00 -12.54
C ALA A 50 -12.90 13.51 -11.21
N GLU A 51 -14.22 13.44 -11.08
CA GLU A 51 -14.89 13.00 -9.84
C GLU A 51 -14.74 11.48 -9.58
N ALA A 52 -14.33 10.71 -10.60
CA ALA A 52 -14.15 9.26 -10.51
C ALA A 52 -12.70 8.83 -10.28
N ILE A 53 -11.76 9.79 -10.13
CA ILE A 53 -10.32 9.50 -10.00
C ILE A 53 -9.99 8.80 -8.66
N TYR A 54 -10.68 9.14 -7.57
CA TYR A 54 -10.36 8.63 -6.24
C TYR A 54 -11.44 7.68 -5.68
N PRO A 55 -11.04 6.63 -4.94
CA PRO A 55 -11.95 5.80 -4.18
C PRO A 55 -12.85 6.60 -3.23
N GLN A 56 -14.09 6.16 -3.06
CA GLN A 56 -15.10 6.86 -2.25
C GLN A 56 -15.60 6.01 -1.07
N PRO A 57 -15.88 6.62 0.10
CA PRO A 57 -15.76 8.05 0.40
C PRO A 57 -14.32 8.54 0.60
N PHE A 58 -13.94 9.61 -0.09
CA PHE A 58 -12.57 10.12 -0.05
C PHE A 58 -12.16 10.60 1.35
N GLY A 59 -10.98 10.16 1.80
CA GLY A 59 -10.33 10.67 3.02
C GLY A 59 -10.95 10.25 4.34
N SER A 60 -12.06 9.49 4.34
CA SER A 60 -12.61 8.80 5.52
C SER A 60 -12.46 7.28 5.43
N ILE A 61 -11.86 6.77 4.35
CA ILE A 61 -11.53 5.36 4.17
C ILE A 61 -10.04 5.14 3.98
N THR A 62 -9.62 3.92 4.27
CA THR A 62 -8.35 3.36 3.81
C THR A 62 -8.63 2.43 2.64
N ALA A 63 -8.10 2.75 1.46
CA ALA A 63 -8.22 1.89 0.29
C ALA A 63 -7.05 0.92 0.22
N ALA A 64 -7.34 -0.38 0.04
CA ALA A 64 -6.34 -1.42 -0.20
C ALA A 64 -6.24 -1.73 -1.70
N ALA A 65 -5.20 -2.47 -2.09
CA ALA A 65 -5.06 -2.95 -3.46
C ALA A 65 -6.04 -4.10 -3.72
N GLN A 66 -6.87 -3.99 -4.77
CA GLN A 66 -7.68 -5.09 -5.30
C GLN A 66 -6.93 -5.78 -6.45
N LYS A 67 -5.84 -6.47 -6.11
CA LYS A 67 -5.04 -7.24 -7.06
C LYS A 67 -4.90 -8.66 -6.55
N ASP A 68 -4.90 -9.61 -7.47
CA ASP A 68 -4.64 -11.01 -7.16
C ASP A 68 -3.12 -11.24 -7.24
N TYR A 69 -2.44 -11.08 -6.12
CA TYR A 69 -0.99 -11.25 -6.07
C TYR A 69 -0.65 -12.74 -6.02
N PRO A 70 0.24 -13.24 -6.90
CA PRO A 70 0.59 -14.67 -6.94
C PRO A 70 1.41 -15.11 -5.72
N LEU A 71 1.88 -14.16 -4.92
CA LEU A 71 2.67 -14.35 -3.71
C LEU A 71 2.16 -13.37 -2.65
N ASP A 72 2.13 -13.83 -1.41
CA ASP A 72 1.90 -13.02 -0.22
C ASP A 72 2.93 -13.38 0.86
N PHE A 73 2.85 -12.74 2.03
CA PHE A 73 3.78 -13.01 3.11
C PHE A 73 3.67 -14.42 3.72
N SER A 74 2.55 -15.14 3.52
CA SER A 74 2.42 -16.53 3.97
C SER A 74 3.29 -17.51 3.16
N HIS A 75 3.70 -17.12 1.95
CA HIS A 75 4.63 -17.88 1.12
C HIS A 75 6.09 -17.76 1.61
N LEU A 76 6.36 -16.86 2.55
CA LEU A 76 7.69 -16.65 3.13
C LEU A 76 7.74 -17.27 4.53
N SER A 77 8.67 -18.20 4.73
CA SER A 77 8.99 -18.74 6.04
C SER A 77 10.35 -18.24 6.50
N ILE A 78 10.39 -17.55 7.64
CA ILE A 78 11.64 -17.12 8.28
C ILE A 78 12.11 -18.26 9.17
N LEU A 79 13.14 -18.98 8.73
CA LEU A 79 13.78 -20.04 9.51
C LEU A 79 14.80 -19.40 10.46
N GLY A 80 14.38 -19.10 11.68
CA GLY A 80 15.25 -18.53 12.70
C GLY A 80 16.31 -19.53 13.16
N ARG A 81 17.58 -19.24 12.90
CA ARG A 81 18.74 -19.91 13.51
C ARG A 81 19.81 -18.86 13.79
N VAL A 82 20.62 -19.05 14.84
CA VAL A 82 21.73 -18.12 15.21
C VAL A 82 22.89 -18.10 14.20
N THR A 83 22.74 -18.76 13.05
CA THR A 83 23.73 -18.78 11.98
C THR A 83 23.89 -17.36 11.40
N GLY A 84 25.06 -16.76 11.64
CA GLY A 84 25.37 -15.41 11.18
C GLY A 84 24.82 -14.31 12.10
N ALA A 85 24.81 -14.50 13.41
CA ALA A 85 24.54 -13.41 14.35
C ALA A 85 25.49 -12.22 14.10
N TRP A 86 24.92 -11.04 13.87
CA TRP A 86 25.65 -9.78 13.75
C TRP A 86 25.28 -8.88 14.93
N GLY A 87 26.28 -8.34 15.62
CA GLY A 87 26.09 -7.49 16.80
C GLY A 87 26.01 -8.21 18.15
N ALA A 88 26.01 -9.54 18.16
CA ALA A 88 26.16 -10.37 19.37
C ALA A 88 26.92 -11.67 19.01
N GLU A 89 27.47 -12.35 20.02
CA GLU A 89 28.09 -13.67 19.82
C GLU A 89 27.04 -14.70 19.34
N PRO A 90 27.39 -15.61 18.42
CA PRO A 90 26.48 -16.60 17.83
C PRO A 90 26.19 -17.76 18.78
N ASP A 91 25.73 -17.43 19.98
CA ASP A 91 25.40 -18.31 21.09
C ASP A 91 23.93 -18.04 21.49
N PRO A 92 23.04 -19.04 21.54
CA PRO A 92 21.64 -18.87 21.94
C PRO A 92 21.44 -18.17 23.29
N ASP A 93 22.34 -18.36 24.25
CA ASP A 93 22.27 -17.75 25.58
C ASP A 93 22.73 -16.29 25.57
N ARG A 94 23.41 -15.86 24.50
CA ARG A 94 23.94 -14.49 24.33
C ARG A 94 23.22 -13.69 23.26
N ALA A 95 22.73 -14.32 22.20
CA ALA A 95 22.00 -13.74 21.08
C ALA A 95 20.49 -13.73 21.37
N THR A 96 20.11 -13.05 22.45
CA THR A 96 18.72 -12.96 22.89
C THR A 96 18.00 -11.77 22.25
N PHE A 97 16.67 -11.82 22.13
CA PHE A 97 15.88 -10.80 21.44
C PHE A 97 16.02 -9.39 22.04
N GLN A 98 16.34 -9.28 23.33
CA GLN A 98 16.53 -8.00 24.02
C GLN A 98 17.80 -7.26 23.58
N ARG A 99 18.75 -7.97 22.97
CA ARG A 99 20.02 -7.39 22.49
C ARG A 99 19.96 -7.00 21.01
N VAL A 100 18.83 -7.25 20.34
CA VAL A 100 18.65 -6.85 18.94
C VAL A 100 18.56 -5.34 18.86
N SER A 101 19.50 -4.73 18.14
CA SER A 101 19.36 -3.33 17.74
C SER A 101 18.47 -3.26 16.49
N THR A 102 17.52 -2.34 16.52
CA THR A 102 16.71 -1.99 15.34
C THR A 102 17.18 -0.68 14.69
N GLU A 103 18.26 -0.09 15.20
CA GLU A 103 18.78 1.16 14.66
C GLU A 103 19.19 1.00 13.19
N ALA A 104 18.91 2.03 12.40
CA ALA A 104 19.20 2.05 10.98
C ALA A 104 19.81 3.40 10.58
N ARG A 105 20.43 3.42 9.38
CA ARG A 105 20.94 4.65 8.78
C ARG A 105 20.37 4.84 7.39
N LEU A 106 19.95 6.07 7.09
CA LEU A 106 19.34 6.45 5.81
C LEU A 106 20.17 7.56 5.13
N GLY A 107 20.05 7.65 3.81
CA GLY A 107 20.75 8.64 2.98
C GLY A 107 22.01 8.10 2.31
N ARG A 108 22.48 8.80 1.27
CA ARG A 108 23.67 8.43 0.49
C ARG A 108 24.93 8.33 1.36
N ASP A 109 25.07 9.24 2.30
CA ASP A 109 26.18 9.32 3.26
C ASP A 109 25.88 8.58 4.58
N ARG A 110 24.69 7.99 4.73
CA ARG A 110 24.19 7.37 5.96
C ARG A 110 24.19 8.32 7.17
N GLY A 111 24.05 9.63 6.93
CA GLY A 111 24.07 10.66 7.98
C GLY A 111 22.81 10.70 8.85
N ILE A 112 21.69 10.13 8.38
CA ILE A 112 20.41 10.13 9.10
C ILE A 112 20.32 8.88 9.96
N LEU A 113 20.33 9.05 11.29
CA LEU A 113 20.19 7.97 12.26
C LEU A 113 18.71 7.74 12.60
N LEU A 114 18.27 6.49 12.57
CA LEU A 114 16.91 6.07 12.89
C LEU A 114 16.95 5.09 14.08
N ARG A 115 15.98 5.20 14.99
CA ARG A 115 15.83 4.25 16.11
C ARG A 115 15.28 2.90 15.68
N MET A 116 14.53 2.87 14.56
CA MET A 116 14.00 1.64 13.96
C MET A 116 13.92 1.78 12.43
N PRO A 117 13.91 0.67 11.65
CA PRO A 117 14.01 0.71 10.19
C PRO A 117 12.62 0.85 9.56
N ILE A 118 11.82 1.80 10.05
CA ILE A 118 10.47 2.08 9.57
C ILE A 118 10.41 3.52 9.07
N VAL A 119 9.60 3.77 8.05
CA VAL A 119 9.31 5.12 7.55
C VAL A 119 7.80 5.26 7.35
N ILE A 120 7.26 6.43 7.69
CA ILE A 120 5.90 6.78 7.30
C ILE A 120 5.98 7.44 5.91
N PRO A 121 5.45 6.78 4.85
CA PRO A 121 5.52 7.31 3.50
C PRO A 121 4.59 8.52 3.33
N ALA A 122 4.79 9.25 2.22
CA ALA A 122 3.94 10.38 1.88
C ALA A 122 2.48 9.95 1.73
N LEU A 123 1.59 10.68 2.37
CA LEU A 123 0.15 10.45 2.28
C LEU A 123 -0.37 11.07 0.98
N GLY A 124 -1.08 10.29 0.17
CA GLY A 124 -1.49 10.73 -1.19
C GLY A 124 -2.57 11.82 -1.25
N SER A 125 -2.98 12.40 -0.13
CA SER A 125 -3.97 13.48 -0.05
C SER A 125 -3.53 14.52 0.95
N THR A 126 -3.27 15.74 0.49
CA THR A 126 -2.87 16.87 1.34
C THR A 126 -3.89 17.17 2.44
N ASP A 127 -5.19 16.96 2.19
CA ASP A 127 -6.21 17.17 3.22
C ASP A 127 -6.21 16.07 4.29
N VAL A 128 -5.99 14.81 3.89
CA VAL A 128 -5.81 13.70 4.85
C VAL A 128 -4.52 13.88 5.65
N ALA A 129 -3.43 14.28 4.98
CA ALA A 129 -2.15 14.54 5.62
C ALA A 129 -2.28 15.65 6.66
N ARG A 130 -2.88 16.78 6.28
CA ARG A 130 -3.14 17.91 7.19
C ARG A 130 -3.98 17.50 8.41
N ARG A 131 -5.04 16.71 8.22
CA ARG A 131 -5.92 16.26 9.31
C ARG A 131 -5.24 15.35 10.33
N ASN A 132 -4.24 14.57 9.90
CA ASN A 132 -3.57 13.57 10.75
C ASN A 132 -2.13 13.98 11.13
N TRP A 133 -1.66 15.13 10.66
CA TRP A 133 -0.26 15.56 10.75
C TRP A 133 0.25 15.55 12.18
N GLU A 134 -0.49 16.16 13.11
CA GLU A 134 -0.04 16.31 14.50
C GLU A 134 0.23 14.96 15.16
N GLY A 135 -0.70 14.02 15.06
CA GLY A 135 -0.54 12.67 15.60
C GLY A 135 0.60 11.88 14.94
N LEU A 136 0.70 11.93 13.60
CA LEU A 136 1.74 11.22 12.87
C LEU A 136 3.14 11.80 13.12
N ALA A 137 3.27 13.12 13.14
CA ALA A 137 4.54 13.80 13.38
C ALA A 137 5.04 13.57 14.81
N ILE A 138 4.16 13.68 15.81
CA ILE A 138 4.51 13.40 17.20
C ILE A 138 4.89 11.92 17.35
N GLY A 139 4.08 11.00 16.81
CA GLY A 139 4.35 9.56 16.87
C GLY A 139 5.67 9.18 16.21
N ALA A 140 5.95 9.72 15.01
CA ALA A 140 7.21 9.51 14.31
C ALA A 140 8.42 10.04 15.09
N ALA A 141 8.30 11.24 15.67
CA ALA A 141 9.35 11.85 16.48
C ALA A 141 9.64 11.03 17.75
N LEU A 142 8.60 10.53 18.43
CA LEU A 142 8.74 9.65 19.59
C LEU A 142 9.36 8.31 19.21
N ALA A 143 8.92 7.69 18.11
CA ALA A 143 9.48 6.44 17.62
C ALA A 143 10.91 6.60 17.06
N GLY A 144 11.32 7.81 16.67
CA GLY A 144 12.64 8.07 16.07
C GLY A 144 12.73 7.56 14.63
N ILE A 145 11.65 7.75 13.87
CA ILE A 145 11.51 7.35 12.46
C ILE A 145 11.23 8.55 11.57
N PRO A 146 11.54 8.50 10.28
CA PRO A 146 11.19 9.56 9.35
C PRO A 146 9.70 9.51 9.01
N LEU A 147 9.14 10.70 8.78
CA LEU A 147 7.83 10.91 8.18
C LEU A 147 8.02 11.78 6.94
N THR A 148 7.57 11.31 5.79
CA THR A 148 7.60 12.09 4.55
C THR A 148 6.34 12.95 4.47
N VAL A 149 6.54 14.25 4.21
CA VAL A 149 5.43 15.19 3.94
C VAL A 149 4.85 14.91 2.55
N GLY A 150 3.52 14.83 2.45
CA GLY A 150 2.76 14.66 1.20
C GLY A 150 1.41 15.38 1.27
#